data_AF-A0A8B8A6H1-F1
#
_entry.id   AF-A0A8B8A6H1-F1
#
_cell.length_a   1.000
_cell.length_b   1.000
_cell.length_c   1.000
_cell.angle_alpha   90.00
_cell.angle_beta   90.00
_cell.angle_gamma   90.00
#
_symmetry.space_group_name_H-M   'P 1'
#
loop_
_entity.id
_entity.type
_entity.pdbx_description
1 polymer ?
#
loop_
_entity_poly.entity_id
_entity_poly.type
_entity_poly.pdbx_seq_one_letter_code
_entity_poly.pdbx_strand_id
1 'polypeptide(L)'
;MVNSVQISIKVIIAGFKECPEPVDIPNALKMNNGLINGSRTLYACVPGYLSNGGNVLTMCNGTDWSPTNLSCSYTVFTTQPPACIDTFNVSHISKNFSLEELQEIILRLKVNKSNTSGYRRSLTCAYDPRPSSFAIGTLGISLICGMIAVLFIADCATVMKTCKQMKRKNRQ
;
A
#
# COMPACT_ATOMS: atom_id res chain seq x y z
N MET A 1 -25.79 -43.48 -65.33
CA MET A 1 -25.60 -43.95 -63.94
C MET A 1 -25.27 -42.73 -63.10
N VAL A 2 -26.22 -42.22 -62.31
CA VAL A 2 -26.00 -41.03 -61.48
C VAL A 2 -25.56 -41.51 -60.10
N ASN A 3 -24.28 -41.35 -59.79
CA ASN A 3 -23.76 -41.62 -58.45
C ASN A 3 -24.22 -40.50 -57.51
N SER A 4 -25.15 -40.82 -56.63
CA SER A 4 -25.59 -39.91 -55.58
C SER A 4 -24.74 -40.16 -54.32
N VAL A 5 -23.83 -39.24 -54.01
CA VAL A 5 -23.03 -39.29 -52.78
C VAL A 5 -23.83 -38.64 -51.66
N GLN A 6 -24.01 -39.37 -50.56
CA GLN A 6 -24.67 -38.88 -49.35
C GLN A 6 -23.60 -38.38 -48.37
N ILE A 7 -23.56 -37.07 -48.13
CA ILE A 7 -22.65 -36.45 -47.15
C ILE A 7 -23.40 -36.34 -45.82
N SER A 8 -22.94 -37.04 -44.78
CA SER A 8 -23.45 -36.89 -43.42
C SER A 8 -22.54 -35.95 -42.63
N ILE A 9 -23.08 -34.80 -42.23
CA ILE A 9 -22.39 -33.83 -41.40
C ILE A 9 -22.61 -34.22 -39.93
N LYS A 10 -21.53 -34.55 -39.21
CA LYS A 10 -21.57 -34.82 -37.78
C LYS A 10 -21.10 -33.58 -37.02
N VAL A 11 -22.02 -32.85 -36.42
CA VAL A 11 -21.71 -31.69 -35.57
C VAL A 11 -21.17 -32.20 -34.24
N ILE A 12 -19.90 -31.94 -33.93
CA ILE A 12 -19.32 -32.20 -32.61
C ILE A 12 -19.50 -30.93 -31.78
N ILE A 13 -20.50 -30.92 -30.90
CA ILE A 13 -20.66 -29.87 -29.90
C ILE A 13 -19.68 -30.20 -28.78
N ALA A 14 -18.58 -29.46 -28.68
CA ALA A 14 -17.70 -29.51 -27.51
C ALA A 14 -18.40 -28.79 -26.35
N GLY A 15 -19.26 -29.51 -25.62
CA GLY A 15 -19.82 -29.01 -24.37
C GLY A 15 -18.73 -29.00 -23.30
N PHE A 16 -18.27 -27.82 -22.88
CA PHE A 16 -17.46 -27.74 -21.68
C PHE A 16 -18.37 -27.88 -20.47
N LYS A 17 -17.96 -28.67 -19.49
CA LYS A 17 -18.77 -28.92 -18.30
C LYS A 17 -18.61 -27.74 -17.34
N GLU A 18 -19.68 -26.98 -17.19
CA GLU A 18 -19.77 -25.84 -16.29
C GLU A 18 -20.20 -26.32 -14.90
N CYS A 19 -19.56 -25.77 -13.86
CA CYS A 19 -20.07 -25.84 -12.51
C CYS A 19 -21.33 -24.98 -12.36
N PRO A 20 -22.23 -25.29 -11.42
CA PRO A 20 -23.32 -24.39 -11.05
C PRO A 20 -22.77 -23.11 -10.42
N GLU A 21 -23.62 -22.09 -10.28
CA GLU A 21 -23.25 -20.88 -9.54
C GLU A 21 -22.78 -21.24 -8.10
N PRO A 22 -21.68 -20.65 -7.60
CA PRO A 22 -21.16 -20.94 -6.27
C PRO A 22 -22.19 -20.65 -5.17
N VAL A 23 -22.19 -21.49 -4.13
CA VAL A 23 -23.11 -21.42 -2.99
C VAL A 23 -23.00 -20.08 -2.25
N ASP A 24 -24.13 -19.45 -1.98
CA ASP A 24 -24.17 -18.23 -1.16
C ASP A 24 -24.01 -18.54 0.33
N ILE A 25 -23.06 -17.85 0.96
CA ILE A 25 -22.81 -17.94 2.40
C ILE A 25 -23.45 -16.71 3.07
N PRO A 26 -24.27 -16.89 4.12
CA PRO A 26 -24.92 -15.77 4.79
C PRO A 26 -23.89 -14.81 5.38
N ASN A 27 -24.13 -13.51 5.20
CA ASN A 27 -23.24 -12.44 5.65
C ASN A 27 -21.82 -12.51 5.03
N ALA A 28 -21.70 -13.10 3.84
CA ALA A 28 -20.47 -13.09 3.05
C ALA A 28 -20.72 -12.56 1.63
N LEU A 29 -19.69 -11.90 1.09
CA LEU A 29 -19.57 -11.56 -0.32
C LEU A 29 -18.83 -12.68 -1.03
N LYS A 30 -19.22 -12.99 -2.27
CA LYS A 30 -18.54 -13.95 -3.14
C LYS A 30 -18.02 -13.27 -4.39
N MET A 31 -16.82 -13.65 -4.82
CA MET A 31 -16.21 -13.21 -6.07
C MET A 31 -15.69 -14.44 -6.83
N ASN A 32 -16.24 -14.70 -8.01
CA ASN A 32 -15.84 -15.82 -8.86
C ASN A 32 -15.11 -15.34 -10.13
N ASN A 33 -14.29 -16.21 -10.70
CA ASN A 33 -13.59 -15.97 -11.98
C ASN A 33 -14.16 -16.85 -13.11
N GLY A 34 -15.48 -17.12 -13.07
CA GLY A 34 -16.19 -17.99 -14.02
C GLY A 34 -16.67 -19.32 -13.43
N LEU A 35 -17.24 -20.17 -14.30
CA LEU A 35 -17.89 -21.43 -13.95
C LEU A 35 -17.25 -22.67 -14.61
N ILE A 36 -16.10 -22.54 -15.26
CA ILE A 36 -15.45 -23.67 -15.94
C ILE A 36 -14.54 -24.45 -14.98
N ASN A 37 -14.14 -25.66 -15.36
CA ASN A 37 -13.18 -26.44 -14.58
C ASN A 37 -11.91 -25.63 -14.28
N GLY A 38 -11.51 -25.56 -13.01
CA GLY A 38 -10.40 -24.76 -12.50
C GLY A 38 -10.76 -23.32 -12.12
N SER A 39 -11.99 -22.85 -12.42
CA SER A 39 -12.48 -21.58 -11.89
C SER A 39 -12.50 -21.57 -10.36
N ARG A 40 -12.34 -20.38 -9.78
CA ARG A 40 -12.22 -20.18 -8.34
C ARG A 40 -13.23 -19.15 -7.85
N THR A 41 -13.73 -19.38 -6.64
CA THR A 41 -14.60 -18.44 -5.93
C THR A 41 -14.01 -18.15 -4.57
N LEU A 42 -13.81 -16.87 -4.30
CA LEU A 42 -13.32 -16.34 -3.03
C LEU A 42 -14.48 -15.73 -2.24
N TYR A 43 -14.56 -16.05 -0.95
CA TYR A 43 -15.54 -15.50 -0.03
C TYR A 43 -14.90 -14.57 0.99
N ALA A 44 -15.61 -13.51 1.36
CA ALA A 44 -15.22 -12.59 2.41
C ALA A 44 -16.43 -12.19 3.25
N CYS A 45 -16.33 -12.20 4.58
CA CYS A 45 -17.43 -11.75 5.44
C CYS A 45 -17.70 -10.25 5.21
N VAL A 46 -18.97 -9.87 5.24
CA VAL A 46 -19.38 -8.46 5.18
C VAL A 46 -18.90 -7.72 6.43
N PRO A 47 -18.68 -6.40 6.37
CA PRO A 47 -18.38 -5.60 7.56
C PRO A 47 -19.45 -5.83 8.63
N GLY A 48 -19.07 -6.11 9.88
CA GLY A 48 -20.01 -6.55 10.92
C GLY A 48 -19.85 -8.03 11.33
N TYR A 49 -19.14 -8.83 10.53
CA TYR A 49 -19.06 -10.27 10.73
C TYR A 49 -17.61 -10.79 10.67
N LEU A 50 -17.31 -11.78 11.51
CA LEU A 50 -16.00 -12.43 11.56
C LEU A 50 -16.06 -13.84 10.98
N SER A 51 -15.02 -14.20 10.24
CA SER A 51 -14.82 -15.57 9.75
C SER A 51 -14.48 -16.51 10.90
N ASN A 52 -15.06 -17.70 10.87
CA ASN A 52 -14.68 -18.82 11.75
C ASN A 52 -13.29 -19.42 11.45
N GLY A 53 -12.50 -18.81 10.55
CA GLY A 53 -11.21 -19.33 10.12
C GLY A 53 -11.31 -20.49 9.11
N GLY A 54 -12.51 -20.74 8.56
CA GLY A 54 -12.73 -21.72 7.52
C GLY A 54 -12.08 -21.35 6.18
N ASN A 55 -12.10 -22.29 5.23
CA ASN A 55 -11.54 -22.11 3.90
C ASN A 55 -12.38 -21.12 3.09
N VAL A 56 -11.82 -19.95 2.79
CA VAL A 56 -12.45 -18.89 2.02
C VAL A 56 -12.41 -19.13 0.51
N LEU A 57 -11.66 -20.12 0.03
CA LEU A 57 -11.44 -20.39 -1.38
C LEU A 57 -12.08 -21.72 -1.79
N THR A 58 -12.90 -21.67 -2.82
CA THR A 58 -13.48 -22.87 -3.45
C THR A 58 -13.08 -22.94 -4.93
N MET A 59 -12.92 -24.16 -5.44
CA MET A 59 -12.50 -24.43 -6.82
C MET A 59 -13.49 -25.36 -7.51
N CYS A 60 -13.80 -25.07 -8.77
CA CYS A 60 -14.66 -25.90 -9.62
C CYS A 60 -13.86 -27.11 -10.14
N ASN A 61 -14.33 -28.33 -9.85
CA ASN A 61 -13.74 -29.58 -10.36
C ASN A 61 -14.35 -30.01 -11.72
N GLY A 62 -15.05 -29.10 -12.39
CA GLY A 62 -15.77 -29.35 -13.64
C GLY A 62 -17.19 -29.90 -13.45
N THR A 63 -17.62 -30.19 -12.22
CA THR A 63 -19.01 -30.58 -11.90
C THR A 63 -19.52 -29.78 -10.72
N ASP A 64 -18.72 -29.76 -9.66
CA ASP A 64 -19.08 -29.18 -8.37
C ASP A 64 -17.91 -28.35 -7.82
N TRP A 65 -18.25 -27.46 -6.88
CA TRP A 65 -17.29 -26.69 -6.12
C TRP A 65 -16.72 -27.50 -4.97
N SER A 66 -15.42 -27.33 -4.70
CA SER A 66 -14.79 -27.89 -3.50
C SER A 66 -15.48 -27.37 -2.23
N PRO A 67 -15.59 -28.19 -1.17
CA PRO A 67 -16.29 -27.79 0.04
C PRO A 67 -15.61 -26.59 0.73
N THR A 68 -16.44 -25.73 1.33
CA THR A 68 -16.02 -24.65 2.23
C THR A 68 -16.72 -24.81 3.57
N ASN A 69 -15.98 -24.60 4.65
CA ASN A 69 -16.48 -24.56 6.02
C ASN A 69 -16.51 -23.13 6.56
N LEU A 70 -16.48 -22.12 5.68
CA LEU A 70 -16.55 -20.72 6.07
C LEU A 70 -17.93 -20.40 6.64
N SER A 71 -17.94 -19.79 7.82
CA SER A 71 -19.14 -19.22 8.45
C SER A 71 -18.82 -17.83 8.98
N CYS A 72 -19.71 -16.87 8.72
CA CYS A 72 -19.59 -15.49 9.16
C CYS A 72 -20.56 -15.25 10.32
N SER A 73 -20.04 -15.09 11.54
CA SER A 73 -20.84 -14.78 12.73
C SER A 73 -20.78 -13.29 13.04
N TYR A 74 -21.89 -12.74 13.52
CA TYR A 74 -21.93 -11.34 13.96
C TYR A 74 -20.97 -11.17 15.13
N THR A 75 -20.04 -10.24 14.99
CA THR A 75 -19.25 -9.80 16.12
C THR A 75 -19.80 -8.46 16.57
N VAL A 76 -20.00 -8.31 17.88
CA VAL A 76 -20.17 -6.98 18.45
C VAL A 76 -18.88 -6.22 18.16
N PHE A 77 -18.92 -5.35 17.15
CA PHE A 77 -17.91 -4.32 16.99
C PHE A 77 -18.01 -3.46 18.23
N THR A 78 -17.19 -3.75 19.23
CA THR A 78 -16.86 -2.72 20.20
C THR A 78 -16.35 -1.54 19.36
N THR A 79 -16.77 -0.33 19.68
CA THR A 79 -16.44 0.91 18.95
C THR A 79 -14.95 1.26 18.98
N GLN A 80 -14.11 0.30 19.34
CA GLN A 80 -12.66 0.38 19.31
C GLN A 80 -12.20 -0.18 17.95
N PRO A 81 -11.50 0.60 17.10
CA PRO A 81 -10.77 -0.01 15.98
C PRO A 81 -9.89 -1.14 16.55
N PRO A 82 -9.60 -2.20 15.78
CA PRO A 82 -8.65 -3.21 16.24
C PRO A 82 -7.34 -2.48 16.52
N ALA A 83 -7.09 -2.16 17.79
CA ALA A 83 -5.78 -1.79 18.24
C ALA A 83 -4.90 -2.94 17.77
N CYS A 84 -3.83 -2.62 17.06
CA CYS A 84 -2.75 -3.57 16.89
C CYS A 84 -2.47 -4.15 18.28
N ILE A 85 -2.88 -5.41 18.50
CA ILE A 85 -2.65 -6.08 19.77
C ILE A 85 -1.15 -6.38 19.77
N ASP A 86 -0.35 -5.39 20.16
CA ASP A 86 1.07 -5.56 20.47
C ASP A 86 1.26 -6.31 21.79
N THR A 87 0.18 -6.65 22.48
CA THR A 87 0.18 -7.40 23.72
C THR A 87 -0.31 -8.81 23.50
N PHE A 88 0.63 -9.67 23.11
CA PHE A 88 0.50 -11.10 23.30
C PHE A 88 0.38 -11.34 24.82
N ASN A 89 -0.84 -11.60 25.31
CA ASN A 89 -1.07 -11.94 26.70
C ASN A 89 -0.46 -13.34 26.98
N VAL A 90 0.78 -13.35 27.49
CA VAL A 90 1.51 -14.55 27.93
C VAL A 90 0.93 -15.09 29.25
N SER A 91 -0.38 -15.18 29.41
CA SER A 91 -0.98 -15.73 30.64
C SER A 91 -1.11 -17.26 30.60
N HIS A 92 -0.70 -17.92 29.51
CA HIS A 92 -0.74 -19.38 29.36
C HIS A 92 0.61 -20.06 29.05
N ILE A 93 1.72 -19.32 29.03
CA ILE A 93 3.05 -19.93 28.84
C ILE A 93 3.86 -19.72 30.12
N SER A 94 3.52 -20.47 31.16
CA SER A 94 4.47 -20.72 32.25
C SER A 94 5.53 -21.71 31.74
N LYS A 95 6.56 -21.18 31.08
CA LYS A 95 7.85 -21.86 31.08
C LYS A 95 8.72 -21.06 32.05
N ASN A 96 9.23 -21.74 33.08
CA ASN A 96 10.26 -21.22 33.97
C ASN A 96 11.56 -21.12 33.16
N PHE A 97 11.61 -20.11 32.29
CA PHE A 97 12.67 -19.90 31.33
C PHE A 97 13.83 -19.18 32.04
N SER A 98 15.02 -19.76 31.99
CA SER A 98 16.19 -19.17 32.63
C SER A 98 16.58 -17.85 31.93
N LEU A 99 17.21 -16.94 32.67
CA LEU A 99 17.61 -15.63 32.14
C LEU A 99 18.60 -15.76 30.96
N GLU A 100 19.36 -16.85 30.91
CA GLU A 100 20.30 -17.16 29.84
C GLU A 100 19.59 -17.56 28.54
N GLU A 101 18.57 -18.41 28.62
CA GLU A 101 17.78 -18.78 27.44
C GLU A 101 16.98 -17.58 26.90
N LEU A 102 16.53 -16.67 27.78
CA LEU A 102 15.87 -15.41 27.40
C LEU A 102 16.79 -14.53 26.57
N GLN A 103 18.05 -14.43 26.96
CA GLN A 103 19.04 -13.65 26.23
C GLN A 103 19.32 -14.23 24.84
N GLU A 104 19.32 -15.55 24.70
CA GLU A 104 19.50 -16.21 23.40
C GLU A 104 18.34 -15.91 22.44
N ILE A 105 17.10 -16.00 22.91
CA ILE A 105 15.92 -15.68 22.08
C ILE A 105 15.95 -14.21 21.66
N ILE A 106 16.27 -13.30 22.57
CA ILE A 106 16.40 -11.86 22.27
C ILE A 106 17.50 -11.62 21.23
N LEU A 107 18.64 -12.33 21.34
CA LEU A 107 19.74 -12.24 20.37
C LEU A 107 19.32 -12.73 18.98
N ARG A 108 18.58 -13.84 18.89
CA ARG A 108 18.09 -14.38 17.60
C ARG A 108 17.02 -13.50 16.95
N LEU A 109 16.20 -12.81 17.74
CA LEU A 109 15.16 -11.90 17.24
C LEU A 109 15.69 -10.48 16.94
N LYS A 110 16.92 -10.16 17.36
CA LYS A 110 17.50 -8.83 17.14
C LYS A 110 17.80 -8.59 15.67
N VAL A 111 16.87 -7.93 14.98
CA VAL A 111 17.07 -7.47 13.60
C VAL A 111 17.98 -6.23 13.59
N ASN A 112 18.99 -6.24 12.72
CA ASN A 112 19.82 -5.05 12.49
C ASN A 112 19.04 -4.00 11.68
N LYS A 113 18.96 -2.76 12.18
CA LYS A 113 18.25 -1.64 11.53
C LYS A 113 18.69 -1.44 10.07
N SER A 114 19.97 -1.59 9.77
CA SER A 114 20.50 -1.43 8.39
C SER A 114 20.03 -2.51 7.41
N ASN A 115 19.66 -3.69 7.91
CA ASN A 115 19.13 -4.79 7.09
C ASN A 115 17.62 -4.71 6.89
N THR A 116 16.95 -3.76 7.54
CA THR A 116 15.50 -3.63 7.41
C THR A 116 15.11 -3.10 6.03
N SER A 117 14.01 -3.62 5.48
CA SER A 117 13.45 -3.09 4.23
C SER A 117 13.07 -1.61 4.35
N GLY A 118 12.72 -1.14 5.55
CA GLY A 118 12.50 0.28 5.85
C GLY A 118 13.77 1.12 5.65
N TYR A 119 14.91 0.69 6.23
CA TYR A 119 16.19 1.37 6.03
C TYR A 119 16.61 1.37 4.55
N ARG A 120 16.47 0.24 3.85
CA ARG A 120 16.75 0.18 2.41
C ARG A 120 15.90 1.16 1.61
N ARG A 121 14.60 1.28 1.92
CA ARG A 121 13.70 2.27 1.30
C ARG A 121 14.08 3.71 1.61
N SER A 122 14.63 3.99 2.79
CA SER A 122 15.10 5.33 3.14
C SER A 122 16.32 5.78 2.30
N LEU A 123 17.09 4.82 1.79
CA LEU A 123 18.27 5.07 0.96
C LEU A 123 17.95 5.11 -0.54
N THR A 124 16.77 4.65 -0.95
CA THR A 124 16.39 4.56 -2.36
C THR A 124 15.14 5.38 -2.62
N CYS A 125 15.28 6.49 -3.32
CA CYS A 125 14.15 7.25 -3.83
C CYS A 125 13.58 6.55 -5.06
N ALA A 126 12.26 6.52 -5.22
CA ALA A 126 11.66 6.19 -6.51
C ALA A 126 11.96 7.33 -7.50
N TYR A 127 12.22 7.00 -8.76
CA TYR A 127 12.36 8.02 -9.81
C TYR A 127 11.02 8.74 -9.95
N ASP A 128 10.97 10.01 -9.52
CA ASP A 128 9.80 10.87 -9.67
C ASP A 128 10.05 11.82 -10.84
N PRO A 129 9.28 11.72 -11.95
CA PRO A 129 9.43 12.58 -13.12
C PRO A 129 8.90 14.00 -12.88
N ARG A 130 8.33 14.31 -11.71
CA ARG A 130 7.84 15.66 -11.40
C ARG A 130 9.01 16.65 -11.41
N PRO A 131 8.92 17.75 -12.18
CA PRO A 131 9.93 18.78 -12.15
C PRO A 131 10.00 19.37 -10.74
N SER A 132 11.17 19.32 -10.11
CA SER A 132 11.37 19.93 -8.80
C SER A 132 11.16 21.44 -8.90
N SER A 133 10.61 22.04 -7.84
CA SER A 133 10.31 23.48 -7.79
C SER A 133 11.55 24.39 -7.81
N PHE A 134 12.75 23.81 -8.00
CA PHE A 134 14.02 24.52 -8.04
C PHE A 134 14.03 25.66 -9.07
N ALA A 135 13.40 25.47 -10.23
CA ALA A 135 13.35 26.48 -11.29
C ALA A 135 12.52 27.74 -10.95
N ILE A 136 11.54 27.63 -10.04
CA ILE A 136 10.68 28.75 -9.66
C ILE A 136 11.29 29.54 -8.49
N GLY A 137 12.00 28.85 -7.59
CA GLY A 137 12.65 29.49 -6.43
C GLY A 137 13.82 30.41 -6.78
N THR A 138 14.55 30.12 -7.86
CA THR A 138 15.71 30.91 -8.29
C THR A 138 15.34 32.29 -8.82
N LEU A 139 14.22 32.42 -9.52
CA LEU A 139 13.75 33.74 -10.00
C LEU A 139 13.39 34.65 -8.81
N GLY A 140 12.76 34.09 -7.76
CA GLY A 140 12.41 34.82 -6.56
C GLY A 140 13.63 35.34 -5.79
N ILE A 141 14.66 34.49 -5.60
CA ILE A 141 15.87 34.90 -4.86
C ILE A 141 16.63 36.02 -5.59
N SER A 142 16.71 35.95 -6.93
CA SER A 142 17.38 36.96 -7.73
C SER A 142 16.69 38.33 -7.64
N LEU A 143 15.36 38.38 -7.66
CA LEU A 143 14.60 39.62 -7.50
C LEU A 143 14.79 40.23 -6.11
N ILE A 144 14.73 39.41 -5.05
CA ILE A 144 14.90 39.88 -3.66
C ILE A 144 16.31 40.44 -3.45
N CYS A 145 17.35 39.71 -3.87
CA CYS A 145 18.74 40.17 -3.76
C CYS A 145 18.98 41.46 -4.56
N GLY A 146 18.39 41.59 -5.75
CA GLY A 146 18.49 42.81 -6.56
C GLY A 146 17.89 44.03 -5.85
N MET A 147 16.69 43.89 -5.28
CA MET A 147 16.04 44.97 -4.53
C MET A 147 16.85 45.41 -3.32
N ILE A 148 17.39 44.47 -2.56
CA ILE A 148 18.24 44.74 -1.40
C ILE A 148 19.52 45.49 -1.83
N ALA A 149 20.16 45.08 -2.92
CA ALA A 149 21.35 45.76 -3.44
C ALA A 149 21.07 47.22 -3.82
N VAL A 150 19.91 47.51 -4.43
CA VAL A 150 19.52 48.89 -4.78
C VAL A 150 19.37 49.75 -3.52
N LEU A 151 18.78 49.22 -2.45
CA LEU A 151 18.66 49.93 -1.17
C LEU A 151 20.04 50.24 -0.57
N PHE A 152 20.95 49.27 -0.54
CA PHE A 152 22.32 49.49 -0.06
C PHE A 152 23.07 50.53 -0.89
N ILE A 153 22.89 50.55 -2.21
CA ILE A 153 23.51 51.55 -3.09
C ILE A 153 22.96 52.95 -2.79
N ALA A 154 21.64 53.08 -2.62
CA ALA A 154 20.99 54.34 -2.28
C ALA A 154 21.46 54.88 -0.91
N ASP A 155 21.58 54.01 0.09
CA ASP A 155 22.08 54.37 1.41
C ASP A 155 23.56 54.79 1.34
N CYS A 156 24.41 54.01 0.65
CA CYS A 156 25.82 54.37 0.44
C CYS A 156 25.96 55.73 -0.25
N ALA A 157 25.16 56.00 -1.28
CA ALA A 157 25.19 57.28 -2.01
C ALA A 157 24.77 58.45 -1.11
N THR A 158 23.75 58.25 -0.27
CA THR A 158 23.25 59.27 0.67
C THR A 158 24.27 59.58 1.76
N VAL A 159 24.91 58.55 2.33
CA VAL A 159 25.99 58.69 3.32
C VAL A 159 27.18 59.44 2.72
N MET A 160 27.61 59.06 1.51
CA MET A 160 28.73 59.72 0.83
C MET A 160 28.47 61.20 0.52
N LYS A 161 27.24 61.55 0.12
CA LYS A 161 26.83 62.96 -0.07
C LYS A 161 26.91 63.74 1.24
N THR A 162 26.39 63.18 2.32
CA THR A 162 26.39 63.80 3.66
C THR A 162 27.82 63.99 4.18
N CYS A 163 28.68 62.97 4.04
CA CYS A 163 30.11 63.07 4.39
C CYS A 163 30.85 64.14 3.57
N LYS A 164 30.56 64.27 2.26
CA LYS A 164 31.14 65.33 1.42
C LYS A 164 30.68 66.72 1.87
N GLN A 165 29.42 66.89 2.27
CA GLN A 165 28.91 68.16 2.80
C GLN A 165 29.54 68.53 4.14
N MET A 166 29.68 67.56 5.07
CA MET A 166 30.38 67.76 6.35
C MET A 166 31.85 68.13 6.15
N LYS A 167 32.57 67.48 5.23
CA LYS A 167 33.96 67.84 4.89
C LYS A 167 34.09 69.23 4.27
N ARG A 168 33.10 69.70 3.52
CA ARG A 168 33.08 71.08 2.96
C ARG A 168 32.81 72.12 4.04
N LYS A 169 31.87 71.85 4.96
CA LYS A 169 31.54 72.73 6.07
C LYS A 169 32.67 72.86 7.11
N ASN A 170 33.47 71.80 7.29
CA ASN A 170 34.63 71.81 8.20
C ASN A 170 35.92 72.41 7.60
N ARG A 171 35.89 72.83 6.33
CA ARG A 171 37.00 73.52 5.63
C ARG A 171 36.77 75.03 5.48
N GLN A 172 35.59 75.54 5.85
CA GLN A 172 35.29 76.96 6.03
C GLN A 172 35.38 77.29 7.51
#